data_AF-A0A660QD21-F1
#
_entry.id   AF-A0A660QD21-F1
#
_cell.length_a   1.000
_cell.length_b   1.000
_cell.length_c   1.000
_cell.angle_alpha   90.00
_cell.angle_beta   90.00
_cell.angle_gamma   90.00
#
_symmetry.space_group_name_H-M   'P 1'
#
loop_
_entity.id
_entity.type
_entity.pdbx_description
1 polymer ?
#
loop_
_entity_poly.entity_id
_entity_poly.type
_entity_poly.pdbx_seq_one_letter_code
_entity_poly.pdbx_strand_id
1 'polypeptide(L)'
;MNKLRSKIRGAIVGAALGDAWGAPVEKLTHSEIKRLYGKIDSLNFEHYIKRSKTHGKGYGRVTDDTLMTLVLCDVYKELKTHLDAYAVFPLIKKIYFEEIWIPEYQKAMPLIERLFYPEKYIFLSNYLASKDPRSAGVGNMVNCGAAMYMTPIGVVNAGDPHRAYNEAIAFASSHQSSYGLEAAGVFA
;
A
#
# COMPACT_ATOMS: atom_id res chain seq x y z
N MET A 1 14.38 22.78 6.96
CA MET A 1 13.75 21.49 7.35
C MET A 1 14.86 20.54 7.79
N ASN A 2 14.77 19.89 8.95
CA ASN A 2 15.78 18.91 9.41
C ASN A 2 15.94 17.76 8.36
N LYS A 3 17.17 17.29 8.11
CA LYS A 3 17.54 16.20 7.19
C LYS A 3 16.66 14.95 7.34
N LEU A 4 16.32 14.56 8.57
CA LEU A 4 15.41 13.44 8.86
C LEU A 4 13.99 13.70 8.32
N ARG A 5 13.39 14.86 8.60
CA ARG A 5 12.08 15.23 8.05
C ARG A 5 12.07 15.22 6.52
N SER A 6 13.17 15.63 5.89
CA SER A 6 13.32 15.55 4.43
C SER A 6 13.34 14.12 3.92
N LYS A 7 14.04 13.21 4.61
CA LYS A 7 14.06 11.77 4.25
C LYS A 7 12.69 11.11 4.45
N ILE A 8 12.03 11.39 5.56
CA ILE A 8 10.68 10.88 5.83
C ILE A 8 9.69 11.34 4.76
N ARG A 9 9.68 12.64 4.46
CA ARG A 9 8.86 13.18 3.37
C ARG A 9 9.20 12.54 2.03
N GLY A 10 10.50 12.38 1.75
CA GLY A 10 10.98 11.74 0.53
C GLY A 10 10.53 10.28 0.39
N ALA A 11 10.48 9.51 1.49
CA ALA A 11 10.01 8.14 1.47
C ALA A 11 8.52 8.04 1.14
N ILE A 12 7.67 8.82 1.82
CA ILE A 12 6.22 8.82 1.60
C ILE A 12 5.86 9.36 0.21
N VAL A 13 6.44 10.49 -0.21
CA VAL A 13 6.21 11.06 -1.54
C VAL A 13 6.81 10.19 -2.64
N GLY A 14 7.96 9.56 -2.37
CA GLY A 14 8.63 8.65 -3.30
C GLY A 14 7.82 7.39 -3.58
N ALA A 15 7.20 6.81 -2.55
CA ALA A 15 6.26 5.70 -2.71
C ALA A 15 5.09 6.10 -3.62
N ALA A 16 4.48 7.27 -3.37
CA ALA A 16 3.39 7.78 -4.20
C ALA A 16 3.80 8.08 -5.65
N LEU A 17 5.01 8.62 -5.85
CA LEU A 17 5.55 8.87 -7.18
C LEU A 17 5.80 7.56 -7.94
N GLY A 18 6.37 6.55 -7.27
CA GLY A 18 6.62 5.23 -7.84
C GLY A 18 5.32 4.53 -8.25
N ASP A 19 4.32 4.55 -7.40
CA ASP A 19 2.96 4.06 -7.68
C ASP A 19 2.37 4.76 -8.93
N ALA A 20 2.32 6.09 -8.93
CA ALA A 20 1.77 6.85 -10.04
C ALA A 20 2.51 6.65 -11.38
N TRP A 21 3.82 6.35 -11.36
CA TRP A 21 4.59 5.98 -12.55
C TRP A 21 4.41 4.53 -12.97
N GLY A 22 4.28 3.59 -12.03
CA GLY A 22 4.12 2.17 -12.33
C GLY A 22 2.71 1.82 -12.81
N ALA A 23 1.70 2.46 -12.23
CA ALA A 23 0.30 2.16 -12.48
C ALA A 23 -0.09 2.12 -13.98
N PRO A 24 0.31 3.08 -14.84
CA PRO A 24 -0.19 3.09 -16.22
C PRO A 24 0.51 2.05 -17.12
N VAL A 25 1.59 1.42 -16.65
CA VAL A 25 2.37 0.41 -17.38
C VAL A 25 2.39 -0.96 -16.70
N GLU A 26 1.62 -1.11 -15.62
CA GLU A 26 1.47 -2.38 -14.91
C GLU A 26 1.08 -3.49 -15.91
N LYS A 27 1.67 -4.68 -15.74
CA LYS A 27 1.49 -5.88 -16.59
C LYS A 27 2.10 -5.80 -17.99
N LEU A 28 2.79 -4.71 -18.34
CA LEU A 28 3.63 -4.67 -19.54
C LEU A 28 5.02 -5.23 -19.26
N THR A 29 5.56 -5.93 -20.24
CA THR A 29 6.98 -6.29 -20.26
C THR A 29 7.84 -5.06 -20.55
N HIS A 30 9.12 -5.11 -20.19
CA HIS A 30 10.06 -4.02 -20.49
C HIS A 30 10.10 -3.65 -21.99
N SER A 31 10.08 -4.65 -22.88
CA SER A 31 10.09 -4.41 -24.33
C SER A 31 8.82 -3.72 -24.82
N GLU A 32 7.66 -4.06 -24.24
CA GLU A 32 6.39 -3.39 -24.53
C GLU A 32 6.37 -1.95 -24.04
N ILE A 33 6.88 -1.69 -22.82
CA ILE A 33 7.02 -0.33 -22.29
C ILE A 33 7.89 0.51 -23.24
N LYS A 34 9.06 -0.02 -23.64
CA LYS A 34 9.97 0.66 -24.57
C LYS A 34 9.32 0.91 -25.93
N ARG A 35 8.50 -0.02 -26.43
CA ARG A 35 7.80 0.12 -27.72
C ARG A 35 6.67 1.14 -27.66
N LEU A 36 5.89 1.16 -26.58
CA LEU A 36 4.68 1.99 -26.45
C LEU A 36 4.99 3.41 -25.94
N TYR A 37 5.96 3.53 -25.03
CA TYR A 37 6.25 4.77 -24.30
C TYR A 37 7.69 5.26 -24.49
N GLY A 38 8.60 4.45 -25.03
CA GLY A 38 10.02 4.78 -25.08
C GLY A 38 10.60 4.88 -23.67
N LYS A 39 11.01 6.08 -23.28
CA LYS A 39 11.45 6.40 -21.92
C LYS A 39 10.35 7.18 -21.21
N ILE A 40 9.94 6.71 -20.03
CA ILE A 40 9.01 7.43 -19.17
C ILE A 40 9.83 8.35 -18.26
N ASP A 41 9.66 9.66 -18.43
CA ASP A 41 10.35 10.70 -17.66
C ASP A 41 9.42 11.80 -17.11
N SER A 42 8.10 11.61 -17.26
CA SER A 42 7.08 12.49 -16.70
C SER A 42 5.88 11.69 -16.19
N LEU A 43 5.02 12.33 -15.39
CA LEU A 43 3.73 11.74 -14.96
C LEU A 43 2.62 11.90 -16.01
N ASN A 44 2.87 12.68 -17.07
CA ASN A 44 1.87 13.05 -18.06
C ASN A 44 1.78 12.02 -19.20
N PHE A 45 1.44 10.79 -18.85
CA PHE A 45 1.17 9.72 -19.80
C PHE A 45 -0.02 8.89 -19.36
N GLU A 46 -0.64 8.23 -20.32
CA GLU A 46 -1.87 7.48 -20.15
C GLU A 46 -1.64 5.98 -20.06
N HIS A 47 -2.58 5.29 -19.43
CA HIS A 47 -2.59 3.84 -19.36
C HIS A 47 -2.87 3.19 -20.73
N TYR A 48 -2.16 2.10 -21.02
CA TYR A 48 -2.14 1.47 -22.35
C TYR A 48 -3.49 0.86 -22.79
N ILE A 49 -4.34 0.45 -21.84
CA ILE A 49 -5.67 -0.13 -22.14
C ILE A 49 -6.78 0.92 -22.07
N LYS A 50 -6.88 1.60 -20.93
CA LYS A 50 -7.97 2.53 -20.61
C LYS A 50 -7.46 3.96 -20.62
N ARG A 51 -7.58 4.59 -21.77
CA ARG A 51 -7.10 5.95 -22.04
C ARG A 51 -8.13 6.97 -21.56
N SER A 52 -7.84 7.64 -20.45
CA SER A 52 -8.69 8.73 -19.93
C SER A 52 -7.87 9.75 -19.16
N LYS A 53 -8.13 11.04 -19.45
CA LYS A 53 -7.49 12.16 -18.73
C LYS A 53 -8.06 12.36 -17.33
N THR A 54 -9.29 11.92 -17.08
CA THR A 54 -10.00 12.13 -15.82
C THR A 54 -10.05 10.88 -14.95
N HIS A 55 -10.19 9.69 -15.55
CA HIS A 55 -10.38 8.43 -14.82
C HIS A 55 -9.28 7.40 -15.12
N GLY A 56 -9.23 6.33 -14.34
CA GLY A 56 -8.29 5.22 -14.50
C GLY A 56 -6.84 5.60 -14.16
N LYS A 57 -5.90 4.75 -14.54
CA LYS A 57 -4.47 4.95 -14.29
C LYS A 57 -3.87 5.97 -15.28
N GLY A 58 -2.80 6.65 -14.88
CA GLY A 58 -2.13 7.67 -15.70
C GLY A 58 -2.25 9.07 -15.11
N TYR A 59 -1.56 10.02 -15.74
CA TYR A 59 -1.59 11.44 -15.40
C TYR A 59 -1.32 11.73 -13.91
N GLY A 60 -0.40 10.96 -13.30
CA GLY A 60 0.01 11.15 -11.91
C GLY A 60 -0.99 10.67 -10.85
N ARG A 61 -2.04 9.93 -11.24
CA ARG A 61 -2.99 9.35 -10.28
C ARG A 61 -2.36 8.15 -9.59
N VAL A 62 -2.33 8.21 -8.26
CA VAL A 62 -1.93 7.12 -7.37
C VAL A 62 -3.01 6.04 -7.27
N THR A 63 -2.63 4.87 -6.79
CA THR A 63 -3.47 3.69 -6.67
C THR A 63 -3.50 3.16 -5.23
N ASP A 64 -3.84 1.89 -5.05
CA ASP A 64 -4.02 1.27 -3.73
C ASP A 64 -2.75 1.26 -2.89
N ASP A 65 -1.55 1.17 -3.46
CA ASP A 65 -0.28 1.23 -2.74
C ASP A 65 -0.16 2.51 -1.89
N THR A 66 -0.40 3.68 -2.52
CA THR A 66 -0.35 4.97 -1.84
C THR A 66 -1.51 5.11 -0.85
N LEU A 67 -2.72 4.71 -1.25
CA LEU A 67 -3.91 4.87 -0.40
C LEU A 67 -3.79 4.03 0.88
N MET A 68 -3.32 2.79 0.77
CA MET A 68 -3.01 1.93 1.92
C MET A 68 -1.90 2.52 2.79
N THR A 69 -0.85 3.11 2.18
CA THR A 69 0.23 3.79 2.90
C THR A 69 -0.30 4.95 3.75
N LEU A 70 -1.17 5.79 3.17
CA LEU A 70 -1.78 6.92 3.87
C LEU A 70 -2.72 6.45 4.98
N VAL A 71 -3.52 5.42 4.73
CA VAL A 71 -4.39 4.82 5.76
C VAL A 71 -3.56 4.28 6.93
N LEU A 72 -2.42 3.63 6.69
CA LEU A 72 -1.53 3.17 7.75
C LEU A 72 -0.90 4.35 8.52
N CYS A 73 -0.56 5.46 7.85
CA CYS A 73 -0.17 6.69 8.54
C CYS A 73 -1.29 7.21 9.47
N ASP A 74 -2.54 7.15 9.04
CA ASP A 74 -3.68 7.55 9.87
C ASP A 74 -3.91 6.59 11.06
N VAL A 75 -3.63 5.29 10.91
CA VAL A 75 -3.63 4.33 12.03
C VAL A 75 -2.57 4.72 13.07
N TYR A 76 -1.34 5.03 12.64
CA TYR A 76 -0.31 5.54 13.56
C TYR A 76 -0.70 6.85 14.24
N LYS A 77 -1.34 7.76 13.50
CA LYS A 77 -1.81 9.05 14.04
C LYS A 77 -2.90 8.86 15.10
N GLU A 78 -3.77 7.87 14.93
CA GLU A 78 -4.84 7.52 15.85
C GLU A 78 -4.29 6.81 17.10
N LEU A 79 -3.49 5.75 16.92
CA LEU A 79 -3.03 4.92 18.04
C LEU A 79 -1.82 5.49 18.77
N LYS A 80 -0.97 6.28 18.10
CA LYS A 80 0.25 6.89 18.63
C LYS A 80 1.19 5.90 19.36
N THR A 81 1.25 4.68 18.84
CA THR A 81 2.08 3.58 19.37
C THR A 81 2.60 2.73 18.22
N HIS A 82 3.58 1.87 18.52
CA HIS A 82 3.99 0.79 17.65
C HIS A 82 2.85 -0.21 17.46
N LEU A 83 2.77 -0.79 16.27
CA LEU A 83 1.67 -1.64 15.84
C LEU A 83 1.97 -3.12 16.07
N ASP A 84 0.92 -3.88 16.36
CA ASP A 84 0.95 -5.34 16.31
C ASP A 84 -0.16 -5.83 15.36
N ALA A 85 -0.40 -7.14 15.33
CA ALA A 85 -1.42 -7.75 14.47
C ALA A 85 -2.83 -7.16 14.70
N TYR A 86 -3.16 -6.65 15.90
CA TYR A 86 -4.50 -6.13 16.22
C TYR A 86 -4.71 -4.71 15.70
N ALA A 87 -3.66 -4.01 15.30
CA ALA A 87 -3.80 -2.75 14.57
C ALA A 87 -4.49 -2.92 13.20
N VAL A 88 -4.70 -4.17 12.75
CA VAL A 88 -5.56 -4.47 11.60
C VAL A 88 -7.01 -4.02 11.78
N PHE A 89 -7.55 -3.94 13.01
CA PHE A 89 -8.94 -3.53 13.21
C PHE A 89 -9.14 -2.02 12.98
N PRO A 90 -8.29 -1.12 13.51
CA PRO A 90 -8.25 0.28 13.07
C PRO A 90 -8.00 0.44 11.57
N LEU A 91 -7.17 -0.40 10.96
CA LEU A 91 -6.97 -0.41 9.50
C LEU A 91 -8.29 -0.75 8.77
N ILE A 92 -8.97 -1.82 9.18
CA ILE A 92 -10.26 -2.27 8.64
C ILE A 92 -11.32 -1.18 8.75
N LYS A 93 -11.39 -0.49 9.90
CA LYS A 93 -12.27 0.67 10.10
C LYS A 93 -12.09 1.69 8.97
N LYS A 94 -10.85 2.06 8.67
CA LYS A 94 -10.53 3.06 7.63
C LYS A 94 -10.76 2.57 6.21
N ILE A 95 -10.43 1.31 5.90
CA ILE A 95 -10.56 0.81 4.51
C ILE A 95 -11.98 0.40 4.13
N TYR A 96 -12.81 -0.02 5.10
CA TYR A 96 -14.15 -0.56 4.85
C TYR A 96 -15.27 0.40 5.28
N PHE A 97 -15.16 1.03 6.45
CA PHE A 97 -16.25 1.81 7.06
C PHE A 97 -16.15 3.31 6.83
N GLU A 98 -15.04 3.80 6.27
CA GLU A 98 -14.82 5.20 5.93
C GLU A 98 -14.72 5.36 4.41
N GLU A 99 -15.22 6.48 3.89
CA GLU A 99 -15.04 6.83 2.47
C GLU A 99 -13.84 7.75 2.30
N ILE A 100 -13.00 7.44 1.32
CA ILE A 100 -11.89 8.30 0.91
C ILE A 100 -11.99 8.60 -0.58
N TRP A 101 -11.37 9.68 -1.01
CA TRP A 101 -11.28 10.00 -2.44
C TRP A 101 -10.38 8.99 -3.16
N ILE A 102 -10.93 8.27 -4.14
CA ILE A 102 -10.17 7.32 -4.98
C ILE A 102 -9.84 7.98 -6.32
N PRO A 103 -8.56 8.35 -6.59
CA PRO A 103 -8.19 9.10 -7.79
C PRO A 103 -8.55 8.41 -9.10
N GLU A 104 -8.43 7.08 -9.18
CA GLU A 104 -8.76 6.34 -10.41
C GLU A 104 -10.26 6.39 -10.75
N TYR A 105 -11.13 6.55 -9.76
CA TYR A 105 -12.58 6.60 -9.96
C TYR A 105 -13.17 8.01 -9.91
N GLN A 106 -12.38 9.01 -9.48
CA GLN A 106 -12.84 10.39 -9.30
C GLN A 106 -14.10 10.47 -8.42
N LYS A 107 -14.12 9.69 -7.34
CA LYS A 107 -15.24 9.69 -6.37
C LYS A 107 -14.75 9.30 -4.98
N ALA A 108 -15.50 9.74 -3.96
CA ALA A 108 -15.39 9.21 -2.62
C ALA A 108 -16.08 7.83 -2.55
N MET A 109 -15.42 6.86 -1.93
CA MET A 109 -15.96 5.52 -1.67
C MET A 109 -15.06 4.77 -0.66
N PRO A 110 -15.51 3.65 -0.08
CA PRO A 110 -14.64 2.80 0.73
C PRO A 110 -13.44 2.30 -0.07
N LEU A 111 -12.23 2.40 0.51
CA LEU A 111 -10.99 1.97 -0.17
C LEU A 111 -11.05 0.50 -0.57
N ILE A 112 -11.68 -0.35 0.26
CA ILE A 112 -11.79 -1.78 0.01
C ILE A 112 -12.39 -2.09 -1.36
N GLU A 113 -13.28 -1.26 -1.89
CA GLU A 113 -13.88 -1.47 -3.21
C GLU A 113 -12.85 -1.43 -4.34
N ARG A 114 -11.80 -0.61 -4.19
CA ARG A 114 -10.67 -0.52 -5.12
C ARG A 114 -9.60 -1.59 -4.88
N LEU A 115 -9.47 -2.11 -3.67
CA LEU A 115 -8.44 -3.10 -3.35
C LEU A 115 -8.54 -4.37 -4.22
N PHE A 116 -7.40 -4.97 -4.54
CA PHE A 116 -7.37 -6.26 -5.21
C PHE A 116 -7.72 -7.39 -4.21
N TYR A 117 -7.95 -8.60 -4.71
CA TYR A 117 -8.43 -9.71 -3.88
C TYR A 117 -7.57 -10.02 -2.64
N PRO A 118 -6.23 -9.99 -2.71
CA PRO A 118 -5.39 -10.29 -1.56
C PRO A 118 -5.52 -9.26 -0.44
N GLU A 119 -5.69 -7.98 -0.77
CA GLU A 119 -5.87 -6.91 0.23
C GLU A 119 -7.30 -6.92 0.78
N LYS A 120 -8.30 -7.29 -0.05
CA LYS A 120 -9.68 -7.56 0.43
C LYS A 120 -9.74 -8.71 1.43
N TYR A 121 -8.79 -9.65 1.37
CA TYR A 121 -8.70 -10.77 2.30
C TYR A 121 -8.49 -10.30 3.75
N ILE A 122 -7.90 -9.13 3.98
CA ILE A 122 -7.75 -8.54 5.32
C ILE A 122 -9.11 -8.48 6.02
N PHE A 123 -10.12 -7.94 5.33
CA PHE A 123 -11.48 -7.83 5.86
C PHE A 123 -12.13 -9.20 6.01
N LEU A 124 -12.03 -10.05 4.99
CA LEU A 124 -12.62 -11.40 5.02
C LEU A 124 -12.09 -12.22 6.19
N SER A 125 -10.77 -12.25 6.37
CA SER A 125 -10.11 -13.13 7.34
C SER A 125 -10.24 -12.61 8.78
N ASN A 126 -9.95 -11.33 9.01
CA ASN A 126 -9.92 -10.77 10.36
C ASN A 126 -11.30 -10.35 10.86
N TYR A 127 -12.17 -9.82 9.99
CA TYR A 127 -13.47 -9.28 10.40
C TYR A 127 -14.61 -10.28 10.20
N LEU A 128 -14.79 -10.81 9.00
CA LEU A 128 -15.91 -11.73 8.71
C LEU A 128 -15.70 -13.12 9.32
N ALA A 129 -14.50 -13.68 9.15
CA ALA A 129 -14.16 -15.00 9.68
C ALA A 129 -13.64 -14.96 11.13
N SER A 130 -13.39 -13.77 11.69
CA SER A 130 -12.91 -13.58 13.07
C SER A 130 -11.67 -14.45 13.40
N LYS A 131 -10.76 -14.64 12.44
CA LYS A 131 -9.50 -15.35 12.70
C LYS A 131 -8.63 -14.55 13.68
N ASP A 132 -7.77 -15.25 14.42
CA ASP A 132 -6.73 -14.59 15.21
C ASP A 132 -5.82 -13.78 14.26
N PRO A 133 -5.72 -12.44 14.43
CA PRO A 133 -4.90 -11.58 13.58
C PRO A 133 -3.45 -12.04 13.44
N ARG A 134 -2.86 -12.73 14.42
CA ARG A 134 -1.47 -13.23 14.33
C ARG A 134 -1.29 -14.32 13.29
N SER A 135 -2.38 -14.90 12.81
CA SER A 135 -2.38 -15.99 11.82
C SER A 135 -3.32 -15.72 10.64
N ALA A 136 -4.00 -14.57 10.63
CA ALA A 136 -5.09 -14.31 9.69
C ALA A 136 -4.62 -14.14 8.24
N GLY A 137 -3.34 -13.85 7.99
CA GLY A 137 -2.75 -13.86 6.66
C GLY A 137 -2.59 -15.27 6.05
N VAL A 138 -2.72 -16.34 6.85
CA VAL A 138 -2.65 -17.72 6.35
C VAL A 138 -3.91 -18.05 5.54
N GLY A 139 -3.68 -18.51 4.31
CA GLY A 139 -4.72 -18.81 3.32
C GLY A 139 -5.01 -17.64 2.38
N ASN A 140 -4.30 -16.51 2.51
CA ASN A 140 -4.32 -15.46 1.50
C ASN A 140 -3.48 -15.84 0.27
N MET A 141 -3.74 -15.18 -0.86
CA MET A 141 -2.84 -15.20 -2.01
C MET A 141 -1.54 -14.48 -1.65
N VAL A 142 -0.41 -15.17 -1.77
CA VAL A 142 0.89 -14.56 -1.42
C VAL A 142 1.33 -13.62 -2.55
N ASN A 143 1.43 -12.34 -2.24
CA ASN A 143 1.82 -11.26 -3.16
C ASN A 143 2.61 -10.17 -2.40
N CYS A 144 2.87 -9.03 -3.05
CA CYS A 144 3.52 -7.86 -2.43
C CYS A 144 2.55 -6.99 -1.60
N GLY A 145 1.30 -7.40 -1.45
CA GLY A 145 0.22 -6.59 -0.90
C GLY A 145 0.50 -6.01 0.47
N ALA A 146 1.19 -6.76 1.34
CA ALA A 146 1.63 -6.25 2.63
C ALA A 146 2.82 -5.28 2.51
N ALA A 147 3.82 -5.64 1.71
CA ALA A 147 5.06 -4.88 1.58
C ALA A 147 4.84 -3.49 0.97
N MET A 148 3.91 -3.37 0.01
CA MET A 148 3.71 -2.14 -0.76
C MET A 148 3.35 -0.90 0.08
N TYR A 149 2.78 -1.11 1.28
CA TYR A 149 2.37 -0.03 2.17
C TYR A 149 3.13 0.03 3.50
N MET A 150 4.27 -0.66 3.63
CA MET A 150 5.02 -0.73 4.91
C MET A 150 5.94 0.45 5.20
N THR A 151 6.05 1.42 4.27
CA THR A 151 6.84 2.65 4.43
C THR A 151 6.64 3.35 5.79
N PRO A 152 5.40 3.49 6.33
CA PRO A 152 5.18 4.12 7.63
C PRO A 152 5.84 3.39 8.79
N ILE A 153 5.86 2.04 8.78
CA ILE A 153 6.51 1.23 9.83
C ILE A 153 8.02 1.48 9.81
N GLY A 154 8.64 1.44 8.62
CA GLY A 154 10.08 1.74 8.49
C GLY A 154 10.43 3.16 8.95
N VAL A 155 9.59 4.14 8.62
CA VAL A 155 9.76 5.54 9.04
C VAL A 155 9.67 5.71 10.56
N VAL A 156 8.68 5.11 11.22
CA VAL A 156 8.51 5.18 12.69
C VAL A 156 9.68 4.50 13.41
N ASN A 157 10.31 3.52 12.77
CA ASN A 157 11.47 2.79 13.27
C ASN A 157 12.82 3.27 12.73
N ALA A 158 12.88 4.49 12.16
CA ALA A 158 14.09 5.01 11.56
C ALA A 158 15.31 4.95 12.52
N GLY A 159 16.33 4.19 12.11
CA GLY A 159 17.55 3.95 12.90
C GLY A 159 17.58 2.62 13.65
N ASP A 160 16.51 1.83 13.61
CA ASP A 160 16.39 0.51 14.25
C ASP A 160 15.78 -0.52 13.27
N PRO A 161 16.61 -1.14 12.40
CA PRO A 161 16.12 -2.07 11.38
C PRO A 161 15.53 -3.36 11.98
N HIS A 162 16.01 -3.81 13.14
CA HIS A 162 15.46 -5.00 13.79
C HIS A 162 14.04 -4.74 14.31
N ARG A 163 13.80 -3.57 14.90
CA ARG A 163 12.45 -3.19 15.33
C ARG A 163 11.53 -2.93 14.15
N ALA A 164 12.01 -2.29 13.08
CA ALA A 164 11.25 -2.11 11.84
C ALA A 164 10.76 -3.45 11.28
N TYR A 165 11.68 -4.41 11.15
CA TYR A 165 11.39 -5.77 10.71
C TYR A 165 10.35 -6.45 11.63
N ASN A 166 10.61 -6.47 12.94
CA ASN A 166 9.74 -7.17 13.89
C ASN A 166 8.33 -6.58 13.94
N GLU A 167 8.20 -5.25 13.90
CA GLU A 167 6.89 -4.58 13.88
C GLU A 167 6.15 -4.86 12.57
N ALA A 168 6.85 -4.82 11.43
CA ALA A 168 6.27 -5.15 10.14
C ALA A 168 5.78 -6.60 10.08
N ILE A 169 6.56 -7.57 10.58
CA ILE A 169 6.13 -8.97 10.68
C ILE A 169 4.91 -9.10 11.60
N ALA A 170 4.96 -8.48 12.78
CA ALA A 170 3.86 -8.55 13.75
C ALA A 170 2.56 -8.00 13.15
N PHE A 171 2.60 -6.81 12.55
CA PHE A 171 1.43 -6.18 11.94
C PHE A 171 0.94 -6.94 10.70
N ALA A 172 1.84 -7.27 9.77
CA ALA A 172 1.47 -7.88 8.49
C ALA A 172 1.05 -9.34 8.58
N SER A 173 1.28 -10.03 9.70
CA SER A 173 0.79 -11.39 9.94
C SER A 173 -0.74 -11.51 9.82
N SER A 174 -1.46 -10.40 9.98
CA SER A 174 -2.90 -10.28 9.79
C SER A 174 -3.34 -10.20 8.33
N HIS A 175 -2.41 -9.92 7.42
CA HIS A 175 -2.66 -9.72 6.00
C HIS A 175 -1.98 -10.80 5.15
N GLN A 176 -0.73 -11.14 5.43
CA GLN A 176 0.10 -12.00 4.59
C GLN A 176 0.76 -13.13 5.36
N SER A 177 1.28 -14.09 4.59
CA SER A 177 2.09 -15.20 5.08
C SER A 177 3.24 -15.48 4.10
N SER A 178 4.17 -16.36 4.47
CA SER A 178 5.29 -16.79 3.61
C SER A 178 6.13 -15.60 3.11
N TYR A 179 6.66 -15.68 1.90
CA TYR A 179 7.53 -14.67 1.31
C TYR A 179 6.87 -13.28 1.17
N GLY A 180 5.54 -13.19 1.13
CA GLY A 180 4.84 -11.90 1.13
C GLY A 180 4.92 -11.19 2.49
N LEU A 181 4.87 -11.97 3.59
CA LEU A 181 5.07 -11.47 4.95
C LEU A 181 6.53 -11.07 5.18
N GLU A 182 7.46 -11.93 4.79
CA GLU A 182 8.90 -11.66 4.92
C GLU A 182 9.31 -10.42 4.11
N ALA A 183 8.77 -10.25 2.89
CA ALA A 183 9.02 -9.04 2.09
C ALA A 183 8.56 -7.76 2.79
N ALA A 184 7.45 -7.81 3.54
CA ALA A 184 7.00 -6.70 4.36
C ALA A 184 7.99 -6.37 5.49
N GLY A 185 8.52 -7.39 6.16
CA GLY A 185 9.57 -7.24 7.16
C GLY A 185 10.85 -6.62 6.61
N VAL A 186 11.34 -7.13 5.47
CA VAL A 186 12.59 -6.66 4.83
C VAL A 186 12.45 -5.25 4.25
N PHE A 187 11.27 -4.89 3.76
CA PHE A 187 11.04 -3.57 3.16
C PHE A 187 10.96 -2.43 4.20
N ALA A 188 10.46 -2.72 5.40
CA ALA A 188 10.36 -1.76 6.51
C ALA A 188 11.74 -1.38 7.07
#